data_AF-A0A519WYL7-F1
#
_entry.id   AF-A0A519WYL7-F1
#
_cell.length_a   1.000
_cell.length_b   1.000
_cell.length_c   1.000
_cell.angle_alpha   90.00
_cell.angle_beta   90.00
_cell.angle_gamma   90.00
#
_symmetry.space_group_name_H-M   'P 1'
#
loop_
_entity.id
_entity.type
_entity.pdbx_description
1 polymer ?
#
loop_
_entity_poly.entity_id
_entity_poly.type
_entity_poly.pdbx_seq_one_letter_code
_entity_poly.pdbx_strand_id
1 'polypeptide(L)' 'MLKPNISPMNTYRYYAKTDAELINVAEETERNFWATRLGVSIEKLKSAIRATHSLDYQKVKNYLYRTNSKNINLKNYAKN' A
#
# COMPACT_ATOMS: atom_id res chain seq x y z
N MET A 1 29.40 12.20 46.29
CA MET A 1 29.38 11.48 44.99
C MET A 1 27.99 11.62 44.39
N LEU A 2 27.83 12.44 43.35
CA LEU A 2 26.55 12.65 42.65
C LEU A 2 26.31 11.51 41.67
N LYS A 3 25.13 10.88 41.73
CA LYS A 3 24.71 9.84 40.79
C LYS A 3 24.52 10.46 39.40
N PRO A 4 25.01 9.85 38.30
CA PRO A 4 24.70 10.37 36.97
C PRO A 4 23.20 10.21 36.69
N ASN A 5 22.52 11.33 36.52
CA ASN A 5 21.15 11.41 36.02
C ASN A 5 21.20 11.09 34.52
N ILE A 6 21.00 9.81 34.18
CA ILE A 6 20.86 9.37 32.80
C ILE A 6 19.37 9.51 32.48
N SER A 7 18.96 10.69 32.02
CA SER A 7 17.66 10.87 31.37
C SER A 7 17.50 9.79 30.30
N PRO A 8 16.36 9.08 30.21
CA PRO A 8 16.11 8.16 29.12
C PRO A 8 16.03 9.00 27.84
N MET A 9 17.13 9.01 27.10
CA MET A 9 17.21 9.55 25.75
C MET A 9 16.07 8.93 24.97
N ASN A 10 15.11 9.78 24.60
CA ASN A 10 13.87 9.45 23.93
C ASN A 10 14.22 8.87 22.56
N THR A 11 14.52 7.57 22.57
CA THR A 11 14.72 6.77 21.38
C THR A 11 13.33 6.49 20.86
N TYR A 12 12.78 7.47 20.14
CA TYR A 12 11.88 7.20 19.04
C TYR A 12 12.67 6.35 18.06
N ARG A 13 12.80 5.06 18.39
CA ARG A 13 13.12 3.99 17.46
C ARG A 13 12.07 4.17 16.37
N TYR A 14 12.47 4.84 15.31
CA TYR A 14 11.97 4.56 13.99
C TYR A 14 12.06 3.03 13.87
N TYR A 15 10.95 2.36 14.15
CA TYR A 15 10.73 1.02 13.68
C TYR A 15 10.80 1.17 12.17
N ALA A 16 12.00 1.00 11.61
CA ALA A 16 12.16 0.71 10.20
C ALA A 16 11.23 -0.48 10.00
N LYS A 17 10.08 -0.21 9.38
CA LYS A 17 9.03 -1.18 9.11
C LYS A 17 9.70 -2.22 8.22
N THR A 18 10.21 -3.27 8.84
CA THR A 18 10.86 -4.40 8.17
C THR A 18 9.86 -4.93 7.17
N ASP A 19 10.25 -4.93 5.89
CA ASP A 19 9.46 -5.42 4.75
C ASP A 19 8.23 -4.59 4.36
N ALA A 20 8.37 -3.27 4.31
CA ALA A 20 7.45 -2.48 3.48
C ALA A 20 7.69 -2.81 2.00
N GLU A 21 6.96 -3.80 1.46
CA GLU A 21 6.94 -4.07 0.02
C GLU A 21 6.47 -2.81 -0.73
N LEU A 22 7.39 -2.19 -1.46
CA LEU A 22 7.10 -1.02 -2.28
C LEU A 22 6.88 -1.44 -3.72
N ILE A 23 5.81 -0.93 -4.32
CA ILE A 23 5.52 -1.10 -5.73
C ILE A 23 6.47 -0.19 -6.50
N ASN A 24 7.40 -0.79 -7.23
CA ASN A 24 8.20 -0.08 -8.21
C ASN A 24 7.50 -0.09 -9.57
N VAL A 25 7.34 1.07 -10.19
CA VAL A 25 6.70 1.25 -11.50
C VAL A 25 7.62 1.93 -12.52
N ALA A 26 8.90 2.10 -12.20
CA ALA A 26 9.89 2.72 -13.07
C ALA A 26 10.03 1.91 -14.37
N GLU A 27 10.24 0.60 -14.24
CA GLU A 27 10.47 -0.29 -15.37
C GLU A 27 9.18 -0.96 -15.85
N GLU A 28 9.14 -1.32 -17.13
CA GLU A 28 8.00 -2.07 -17.69
C GLU A 28 7.84 -3.45 -17.05
N THR A 29 8.95 -4.16 -16.85
CA THR A 29 8.99 -5.48 -16.21
C THR A 29 8.38 -5.45 -14.81
N GLU A 30 8.70 -4.43 -14.02
CA GLU A 30 8.19 -4.29 -12.65
C GLU A 30 6.70 -3.94 -12.64
N ARG A 31 6.25 -3.05 -13.54
CA ARG A 31 4.82 -2.76 -13.69
C ARG A 31 4.03 -4.02 -14.02
N ASN A 32 4.54 -4.85 -14.93
CA ASN A 32 3.93 -6.11 -15.32
C ASN A 32 3.88 -7.10 -14.16
N PHE A 33 4.99 -7.22 -13.42
CA PHE A 33 5.07 -8.06 -12.22
C PHE A 33 4.03 -7.66 -11.18
N TRP A 34 3.98 -6.38 -10.79
CA TRP A 34 3.05 -5.90 -9.76
C TRP A 34 1.59 -5.96 -10.21
N ALA A 35 1.31 -5.66 -11.48
CA ALA A 35 -0.04 -5.77 -12.05
C ALA A 35 -0.52 -7.23 -12.01
N THR A 36 0.33 -8.17 -12.43
CA THR A 36 0.06 -9.61 -12.37
C THR A 36 -0.12 -10.09 -10.94
N ARG A 37 0.75 -9.68 -10.01
CA ARG A 37 0.70 -10.06 -8.59
C ARG A 37 -0.56 -9.55 -7.89
N LEU A 38 -1.08 -8.40 -8.31
CA LEU A 38 -2.32 -7.82 -7.80
C LEU A 38 -3.56 -8.29 -8.57
N GLY A 39 -3.40 -9.03 -9.67
CA GLY A 39 -4.49 -9.50 -10.52
C GLY A 39 -5.26 -8.37 -11.21
N VAL A 40 -4.58 -7.27 -11.56
CA VAL A 40 -5.18 -6.09 -12.20
C VAL A 40 -4.42 -5.68 -13.45
N SER A 41 -5.05 -4.86 -14.31
CA SER A 41 -4.33 -4.26 -15.44
C SER A 41 -3.33 -3.20 -14.95
N ILE A 42 -2.29 -2.95 -15.76
CA ILE A 42 -1.26 -1.92 -15.49
C ILE A 42 -1.90 -0.54 -15.28
N GLU A 43 -2.90 -0.20 -16.08
CA GLU A 43 -3.63 1.07 -15.97
C GLU A 43 -4.34 1.20 -14.62
N LYS A 44 -4.94 0.11 -14.14
CA LYS A 44 -5.64 0.07 -12.85
C LYS A 44 -4.67 0.13 -11.68
N LEU A 45 -3.48 -0.47 -11.81
CA LEU A 45 -2.38 -0.30 -10.87
C LEU A 45 -1.94 1.18 -10.79
N LYS A 46 -1.68 1.82 -11.93
CA LYS A 46 -1.29 3.25 -11.98
C LYS A 46 -2.38 4.15 -11.39
N SER A 47 -3.65 3.88 -11.71
CA SER A 47 -4.80 4.60 -11.15
C SER A 47 -4.87 4.46 -9.63
N ALA A 48 -4.68 3.24 -9.09
CA ALA A 48 -4.69 2.99 -7.65
C ALA A 48 -3.53 3.67 -6.91
N ILE A 49 -2.33 3.67 -7.48
CA ILE A 49 -1.18 4.39 -6.92
C ILE A 49 -1.48 5.89 -6.85
N ARG A 50 -2.06 6.48 -7.91
CA ARG A 50 -2.46 7.89 -7.92
C ARG A 50 -3.55 8.17 -6.88
N ALA A 51 -4.57 7.34 -6.79
CA ALA A 51 -5.67 7.52 -5.82
C ALA A 51 -5.22 7.40 -4.36
N THR A 52 -4.24 6.54 -4.09
CA THR A 52 -3.71 6.33 -2.73
C THR A 52 -2.53 7.24 -2.39
N HIS A 53 -1.95 7.93 -3.38
CA HIS A 53 -0.71 8.69 -3.27
C HIS A 53 0.41 7.91 -2.56
N SER A 54 0.47 6.59 -2.78
CA SER A 54 1.39 5.72 -2.07
C SER A 54 1.86 4.55 -2.94
N LEU A 55 3.13 4.20 -2.76
CA LEU A 55 3.75 3.01 -3.36
C LEU A 55 3.75 1.82 -2.40
N ASP A 56 3.18 1.96 -1.20
CA ASP A 56 3.06 0.83 -0.25
C ASP A 56 2.10 -0.22 -0.81
N TYR A 57 2.59 -1.44 -0.97
CA TYR A 57 1.84 -2.55 -1.54
C TYR A 57 0.54 -2.81 -0.76
N GLN A 58 0.56 -2.75 0.57
CA GLN A 58 -0.63 -3.02 1.39
C GLN A 58 -1.70 -1.93 1.18
N LYS A 59 -1.31 -0.67 1.08
CA LYS A 59 -2.24 0.44 0.80
C LYS A 59 -2.90 0.27 -0.57
N VAL A 60 -2.10 0.02 -1.61
CA VAL A 60 -2.61 -0.15 -2.98
C VAL A 60 -3.49 -1.40 -3.08
N LYS A 61 -3.06 -2.52 -2.49
CA LYS A 61 -3.82 -3.77 -2.41
C LYS A 61 -5.18 -3.54 -1.75
N ASN A 62 -5.21 -2.95 -0.55
CA ASN A 62 -6.44 -2.67 0.19
C ASN A 62 -7.39 -1.76 -0.59
N TYR A 63 -6.87 -0.72 -1.26
CA TYR A 63 -7.66 0.14 -2.14
C TYR A 63 -8.30 -0.64 -3.30
N LEU A 64 -7.52 -1.48 -3.98
CA LEU A 64 -8.00 -2.31 -5.09
C LEU A 64 -9.08 -3.30 -4.63
N TYR A 65 -8.90 -3.96 -3.48
CA TYR A 65 -9.92 -4.85 -2.90
C TYR A 65 -11.22 -4.09 -2.62
N ARG A 66 -11.15 -2.95 -1.92
CA ARG A 66 -12.34 -2.13 -1.60
C ARG A 66 -13.07 -1.67 -2.84
N THR A 67 -12.34 -1.27 -3.88
CA THR A 67 -12.91 -0.82 -5.14
C THR A 67 -13.60 -1.96 -5.89
N ASN A 68 -13.06 -3.18 -5.81
CA ASN A 68 -13.68 -4.35 -6.42
C ASN A 68 -14.95 -4.79 -5.67
N SER A 69 -14.93 -4.78 -4.33
CA SER A 69 -16.10 -5.09 -3.49
C SER A 69 -17.27 -4.12 -3.67
N LYS A 70 -16.99 -2.83 -3.93
CA LYS A 70 -18.04 -1.85 -4.27
C LYS A 70 -18.77 -2.23 -5.56
N ASN A 71 -18.09 -2.82 -6.54
CA ASN A 71 -18.70 -3.23 -7.79
C ASN A 71 -19.66 -4.41 -7.64
N ILE A 72 -19.42 -5.31 -6.67
CA ILE A 72 -20.31 -6.45 -6.40
C ILE A 72 -21.62 -5.96 -5.76
N ASN A 73 -21.54 -4.99 -4.85
CA ASN A 73 -22.75 -4.45 -4.22
C ASN A 73 -23.62 -3.68 -5.21
N LEU A 74 -23.07 -2.83 -6.09
CA LEU A 74 -23.89 -2.10 -7.06
C LEU A 74 -24.59 -2.99 -8.10
N LYS A 75 -24.01 -4.12 -8.49
CA LYS A 75 -24.65 -5.05 -9.44
C LYS A 75 -25.90 -5.73 -8.89
N ASN A 76 -26.03 -5.82 -7.57
CA ASN A 76 -27.21 -6.43 -6.93
C ASN A 76 -28.39 -5.45 -6.83
N TYR A 77 -28.15 -4.13 -6.86
CA TYR A 77 -29.21 -3.12 -6.81
C TYR A 77 -29.78 -2.74 -8.18
N ALA A 78 -29.12 -3.10 -9.29
CA ALA A 78 -29.58 -2.78 -10.64
C ALA A 78 -30.50 -3.86 -11.27
N LYS A 79 -31.00 -4.82 -10.47
CA LYS A 79 -31.79 -5.97 -10.92
C LYS A 79 -33.15 -6.15 -10.20
N ASN A 80 -33.60 -5.17 -9.43
CA ASN A 80 -34.98 -5.13 -8.92
C ASN A 80 -35.77 -4.02 -9.59
#